data_AF-Q4CY03-F1
#
_entry.id   AF-Q4CY03-F1
#
_cell.length_a   1.000
_cell.length_b   1.000
_cell.length_c   1.000
_cell.angle_alpha   90.00
_cell.angle_beta   90.00
_cell.angle_gamma   90.00
#
_symmetry.space_group_name_H-M   'P 1'
#
loop_
_entity.id
_entity.type
_entity.pdbx_description
1 polymer ?
#
loop_
_entity_poly.entity_id
_entity_poly.type
_entity_poly.pdbx_seq_one_letter_code
_entity_poly.pdbx_strand_id
1 'polypeptide(L)'
;MASEAGPYPNSPRLGQTEMNDLVRRLYHQQMDRAARREEERRRELSKSCAPPRYIKREEEGELVRRIYDQQLERFRQSKEERERRIYEETHRCDKKLPESEIQEQVDRIYGQELAKSKARREELCKRYLPEMEPKKVSKAKLKESVERLSHVDYAKRDEELFKKHVYPYDPPTVKISRDDVEAMANRLSTRGGS
;
A
#
# COMPACT_ATOMS: atom_id res chain seq x y z
N MET A 1 -1.83 -35.86 -34.68
CA MET A 1 -0.36 -35.75 -34.82
C MET A 1 -0.06 -34.43 -35.47
N ALA A 2 0.63 -33.54 -34.76
CA ALA A 2 0.98 -32.20 -35.23
C ALA A 2 2.10 -32.32 -36.27
N SER A 3 1.79 -31.96 -37.52
CA SER A 3 2.77 -31.85 -38.59
C SER A 3 3.55 -30.55 -38.41
N GLU A 4 4.77 -30.66 -37.88
CA GLU A 4 5.77 -29.61 -37.84
C GLU A 4 6.17 -29.23 -39.28
N ALA A 5 5.55 -28.18 -39.82
CA ALA A 5 5.97 -27.58 -41.07
C ALA A 5 7.19 -26.71 -40.80
N GLY A 6 8.37 -27.26 -41.08
CA GLY A 6 9.63 -26.53 -41.03
C GLY A 6 9.61 -25.27 -41.90
N PRO A 7 10.35 -24.22 -41.53
CA PRO A 7 10.39 -22.97 -42.27
C PRO A 7 11.10 -23.20 -43.60
N TYR A 8 10.35 -23.20 -44.71
CA TYR A 8 10.90 -23.28 -46.06
C TYR A 8 12.02 -22.23 -46.24
N PRO A 9 13.30 -22.62 -46.32
CA PRO A 9 14.37 -21.73 -46.71
C PRO A 9 14.40 -21.68 -48.24
N ASN A 10 14.56 -20.49 -48.81
CA ASN A 10 14.63 -20.17 -50.25
C ASN A 10 13.34 -19.58 -50.85
N SER A 11 12.84 -18.51 -50.25
CA SER A 11 12.20 -17.46 -51.07
C SER A 11 13.34 -16.64 -51.71
N PRO A 12 13.47 -16.62 -53.05
CA PRO A 12 14.41 -15.72 -53.72
C PRO A 12 14.13 -14.29 -53.24
N ARG A 13 15.18 -13.53 -52.88
CA ARG A 13 15.03 -12.10 -52.58
C ARG A 13 14.60 -11.39 -53.87
N LEU A 14 13.29 -11.22 -54.03
CA LEU A 14 12.69 -10.45 -55.11
C LEU A 14 13.25 -9.02 -55.08
N GLY A 15 13.55 -8.47 -56.26
CA GLY A 15 13.89 -7.04 -56.37
C GLY A 15 12.74 -6.16 -55.87
N GLN A 16 13.02 -4.93 -55.44
CA GLN A 16 11.99 -4.00 -54.96
C GLN A 16 10.85 -3.82 -55.96
N THR A 17 11.16 -3.79 -57.26
CA THR A 17 10.19 -3.71 -58.37
C THR A 17 9.30 -4.96 -58.42
N GLU A 18 9.89 -6.14 -58.40
CA GLU A 18 9.17 -7.43 -58.42
C GLU A 18 8.27 -7.60 -57.18
N MET A 19 8.75 -7.14 -56.02
CA MET A 19 7.96 -7.13 -54.78
C MET A 19 6.75 -6.19 -54.90
N ASN A 20 6.93 -4.99 -55.45
CA ASN A 20 5.82 -4.06 -55.69
C ASN A 20 4.79 -4.66 -56.66
N ASP A 21 5.23 -5.33 -57.73
CA ASP A 21 4.35 -5.98 -58.70
C ASP A 21 3.62 -7.19 -58.08
N LEU A 22 4.27 -7.92 -57.17
CA LEU A 22 3.63 -8.98 -56.39
C LEU A 22 2.54 -8.41 -55.47
N VAL A 23 2.83 -7.33 -54.72
CA VAL A 23 1.86 -6.68 -53.85
C VAL A 23 0.66 -6.17 -54.64
N ARG A 24 0.87 -5.53 -55.80
CA ARG A 24 -0.21 -5.09 -56.69
C ARG A 24 -1.09 -6.26 -57.15
N ARG A 25 -0.47 -7.37 -57.59
CA ARG A 25 -1.22 -8.59 -58.00
C ARG A 25 -2.03 -9.18 -56.84
N LEU A 26 -1.44 -9.27 -55.65
CA LEU A 26 -2.12 -9.79 -54.46
C LEU A 26 -3.29 -8.89 -54.03
N TYR A 27 -3.12 -7.57 -54.12
CA TYR A 27 -4.19 -6.61 -53.87
C TYR A 27 -5.36 -6.81 -54.85
N HIS A 28 -5.09 -6.86 -56.16
CA HIS A 28 -6.13 -7.13 -57.16
C HIS A 28 -6.80 -8.48 -56.93
N GLN A 29 -6.02 -9.53 -56.64
CA GLN A 29 -6.56 -10.86 -56.32
C GLN A 29 -7.46 -10.84 -55.07
N GLN A 30 -7.09 -10.08 -54.04
CA GLN A 30 -7.92 -9.93 -52.84
C GLN A 30 -9.22 -9.19 -53.15
N MET A 31 -9.15 -8.11 -53.93
CA MET A 31 -10.32 -7.34 -54.37
C MET A 31 -11.26 -8.19 -55.21
N ASP A 32 -10.74 -8.99 -56.14
CA ASP A 32 -11.54 -9.92 -56.95
C ASP A 32 -12.23 -10.98 -56.09
N ARG A 33 -11.54 -11.52 -55.07
CA ARG A 33 -12.13 -12.46 -54.11
C ARG A 33 -13.21 -11.81 -53.24
N ALA A 34 -13.05 -10.54 -52.89
CA ALA A 34 -14.07 -9.80 -52.16
C ALA A 34 -15.29 -9.50 -53.05
N ALA A 35 -15.06 -9.09 -54.30
CA ALA A 35 -16.10 -8.84 -55.29
C ALA A 35 -16.92 -10.11 -55.57
N ARG A 36 -16.28 -11.27 -55.76
CA ARG A 36 -16.96 -12.55 -55.95
C ARG A 36 -17.84 -12.94 -54.76
N ARG A 37 -17.34 -12.79 -53.52
CA ARG A 37 -18.14 -13.04 -52.31
C ARG A 37 -19.34 -12.12 -52.21
N GLU A 38 -19.18 -10.85 -52.57
CA GLU A 38 -20.28 -9.89 -52.57
C GLU A 38 -21.29 -10.17 -53.69
N GLU A 39 -20.85 -10.61 -54.87
CA GLU A 39 -21.73 -11.07 -55.95
C GLU A 39 -22.51 -12.34 -55.56
N GLU A 40 -21.85 -13.31 -54.92
CA GLU A 40 -22.50 -14.51 -54.38
C GLU A 40 -23.57 -14.13 -53.36
N ARG A 41 -23.25 -13.26 -52.39
CA ARG A 41 -24.20 -12.74 -51.40
C ARG A 41 -25.38 -12.04 -52.07
N ARG A 42 -25.14 -11.20 -53.09
CA ARG A 42 -26.21 -10.53 -53.84
C ARG A 42 -27.07 -11.50 -54.61
N ARG A 43 -26.48 -12.54 -55.21
CA ARG A 43 -27.23 -13.62 -55.90
C ARG A 43 -28.10 -14.39 -54.91
N GLU A 44 -27.58 -14.72 -53.73
CA GLU A 44 -28.37 -15.36 -52.67
C GLU A 44 -29.53 -14.49 -52.19
N LEU A 45 -29.27 -13.19 -51.95
CA LEU A 45 -30.32 -12.24 -51.57
C LEU A 45 -31.36 -12.05 -52.69
N SER A 46 -30.95 -12.04 -53.96
CA SER A 46 -31.90 -11.98 -55.08
C SER A 46 -32.77 -13.22 -55.20
N LYS A 47 -32.28 -14.39 -54.76
CA LYS A 47 -33.08 -15.63 -54.71
C LYS A 47 -34.09 -15.59 -53.55
N SER A 48 -33.75 -14.96 -52.43
CA SER A 48 -34.64 -14.87 -51.27
C SER A 48 -35.68 -13.75 -51.37
N CYS A 49 -35.39 -12.69 -52.12
CA CYS A 49 -36.37 -11.67 -52.49
C CYS A 49 -37.38 -12.23 -53.50
N ALA A 50 -38.36 -12.99 -53.03
CA ALA A 50 -39.51 -13.37 -53.84
C ALA A 50 -40.20 -12.10 -54.39
N PRO A 51 -40.69 -12.11 -55.64
CA PRO A 51 -41.43 -10.98 -56.19
C PRO A 51 -42.65 -10.69 -55.30
N PRO A 52 -43.06 -9.41 -55.18
CA PRO A 52 -44.22 -9.04 -54.39
C PRO A 52 -45.44 -9.77 -54.94
N ARG A 53 -45.95 -10.74 -54.18
CA ARG A 53 -47.20 -11.41 -54.51
C ARG A 53 -48.32 -10.41 -54.28
N TYR A 54 -49.25 -10.29 -55.23
CA TYR A 54 -50.48 -9.56 -55.00
C TYR A 54 -51.30 -10.33 -53.98
N ILE A 55 -51.39 -9.80 -52.76
CA ILE A 55 -52.15 -10.39 -51.66
C ILE A 55 -53.57 -9.82 -51.73
N LYS A 56 -54.58 -10.67 -51.60
CA LYS A 56 -55.97 -10.20 -51.51
C LYS A 56 -56.21 -9.57 -50.14
N ARG A 57 -57.08 -8.56 -50.02
CA ARG A 57 -57.35 -7.84 -48.75
C ARG A 57 -57.68 -8.75 -47.55
N GLU A 58 -58.36 -9.87 -47.76
CA GLU A 58 -58.66 -10.84 -46.70
C GLU A 58 -57.39 -11.55 -46.19
N GLU A 59 -56.54 -11.99 -47.11
CA GLU A 59 -55.23 -12.59 -46.82
C GLU A 59 -54.29 -11.57 -46.15
N GLU A 60 -54.37 -10.28 -46.51
CA GLU A 60 -53.65 -9.20 -45.81
C GLU A 60 -54.07 -9.13 -44.34
N GLY A 61 -55.37 -9.21 -44.05
CA GLY A 61 -55.89 -9.20 -42.67
C GLY A 61 -55.45 -10.41 -41.85
N GLU A 62 -55.39 -11.60 -42.44
CA GLU A 62 -54.82 -12.80 -41.79
C GLU A 62 -53.31 -12.69 -41.57
N LEU A 63 -52.57 -12.16 -42.55
CA LEU A 63 -51.14 -11.94 -42.45
C LEU A 63 -50.80 -10.94 -41.34
N VAL A 64 -51.54 -9.82 -41.26
CA VAL A 64 -51.36 -8.81 -40.20
C VAL A 64 -51.63 -9.40 -38.83
N ARG A 65 -52.71 -10.18 -38.66
CA ARG A 65 -53.01 -10.88 -37.40
C ARG A 65 -51.88 -11.83 -37.00
N ARG A 66 -51.40 -12.66 -37.93
CA ARG A 66 -50.29 -13.58 -37.69
C ARG A 66 -49.00 -12.85 -37.31
N ILE A 67 -48.68 -11.75 -37.98
CA ILE A 67 -47.51 -10.91 -37.65
C ILE A 67 -47.68 -10.32 -36.25
N TYR A 68 -48.86 -9.79 -35.92
CA TYR A 68 -49.14 -9.23 -34.61
C TYR A 68 -48.97 -10.27 -33.49
N ASP A 69 -49.56 -11.46 -33.65
CA ASP A 69 -49.44 -12.55 -32.69
C ASP A 69 -47.99 -12.98 -32.52
N GLN A 70 -47.24 -13.10 -33.63
CA GLN A 70 -45.82 -13.41 -33.61
C GLN A 70 -44.99 -12.33 -32.88
N GLN A 71 -45.30 -11.04 -33.07
CA GLN A 71 -44.63 -9.96 -32.36
C GLN A 71 -44.95 -9.99 -30.86
N LEU A 72 -46.19 -10.31 -30.50
CA LEU A 72 -46.62 -10.45 -29.11
C LEU A 72 -45.90 -11.61 -28.42
N GLU A 73 -45.79 -12.77 -29.08
CA GLU A 73 -45.03 -13.92 -28.60
C GLU A 73 -43.54 -13.60 -28.42
N ARG A 74 -42.91 -12.96 -29.42
CA ARG A 74 -41.51 -12.52 -29.32
C ARG A 74 -41.30 -11.55 -28.15
N PHE A 75 -42.23 -10.64 -27.94
CA PHE A 75 -42.14 -9.70 -26.83
C PHE A 75 -42.27 -10.41 -25.48
N ARG A 76 -43.19 -11.37 -25.34
CA ARG A 76 -43.34 -12.22 -24.14
C ARG A 76 -42.07 -13.01 -23.87
N GLN A 77 -41.55 -13.72 -24.87
CA GLN A 77 -40.31 -14.49 -24.76
C GLN A 77 -39.12 -13.60 -24.39
N SER A 78 -38.97 -12.45 -25.04
CA SER A 78 -37.88 -11.50 -24.73
C SER A 78 -37.98 -10.95 -23.30
N LYS A 79 -39.20 -10.72 -22.80
CA LYS A 79 -39.42 -10.29 -21.42
C LYS A 79 -39.05 -11.41 -20.43
N GLU A 80 -39.54 -12.63 -20.66
CA GLU A 80 -39.24 -13.81 -19.84
C GLU A 80 -37.74 -14.14 -19.81
N GLU A 81 -37.06 -14.07 -20.96
CA GLU A 81 -35.60 -14.25 -21.04
C GLU A 81 -34.86 -13.20 -20.23
N ARG A 82 -35.31 -11.94 -20.27
CA ARG A 82 -34.68 -10.85 -19.51
C ARG A 82 -34.88 -11.03 -18.01
N GLU A 83 -36.10 -11.35 -17.58
CA GLU A 83 -36.41 -11.63 -16.17
C GLU A 83 -35.61 -12.83 -15.66
N ARG A 84 -35.51 -13.89 -16.47
CA ARG A 84 -34.67 -15.05 -16.17
C ARG A 84 -33.20 -14.69 -16.05
N ARG A 85 -32.65 -13.89 -16.97
CA ARG A 85 -31.25 -13.45 -16.89
C ARG A 85 -30.98 -12.62 -15.63
N ILE A 86 -31.88 -11.71 -15.29
CA ILE A 86 -31.77 -10.90 -14.07
C ILE A 86 -31.80 -11.80 -12.84
N TYR A 87 -32.76 -12.72 -12.76
CA TYR A 87 -32.86 -13.67 -11.65
C TYR A 87 -31.60 -14.54 -11.53
N GLU A 88 -31.10 -15.07 -12.65
CA GLU A 88 -29.86 -15.84 -12.67
C GLU A 88 -28.69 -14.98 -12.19
N GLU A 89 -28.53 -13.75 -12.68
CA GLU A 89 -27.47 -12.80 -12.28
C GLU A 89 -27.51 -12.44 -10.81
N THR A 90 -28.69 -12.14 -10.25
CA THR A 90 -28.84 -11.80 -8.83
C THR A 90 -28.54 -13.00 -7.94
N HIS A 91 -28.95 -14.20 -8.36
CA HIS A 91 -28.82 -15.41 -7.54
C HIS A 91 -27.59 -16.28 -7.87
N ARG A 92 -26.70 -15.87 -8.80
CA ARG A 92 -25.46 -16.64 -9.09
C ARG A 92 -24.63 -16.89 -7.84
N CYS A 93 -24.66 -15.93 -6.91
CA CYS A 93 -23.83 -15.91 -5.71
C CYS A 93 -24.65 -16.09 -4.44
N ASP A 94 -25.94 -16.44 -4.53
CA ASP A 94 -26.83 -16.65 -3.38
C ASP A 94 -26.59 -18.01 -2.70
N LYS A 95 -25.32 -18.41 -2.60
CA LYS A 95 -24.94 -19.44 -1.64
C LYS A 95 -25.08 -18.80 -0.26
N LYS A 96 -26.12 -19.18 0.46
CA LYS A 96 -26.21 -18.95 1.91
C LYS A 96 -25.08 -19.75 2.55
N LEU A 97 -23.93 -19.12 2.71
CA LEU A 97 -22.83 -19.71 3.47
C LEU A 97 -23.28 -19.85 4.93
N PRO A 98 -22.92 -20.94 5.61
CA PRO A 98 -23.15 -21.05 7.04
C PRO A 98 -22.39 -19.92 7.77
N GLU A 99 -22.97 -19.39 8.85
CA GLU A 99 -22.38 -18.30 9.63
C GLU A 99 -20.95 -18.59 10.09
N SER A 100 -20.63 -19.87 10.34
CA SER A 100 -19.28 -20.33 10.67
C SER A 100 -18.25 -20.08 9.58
N GLU A 101 -18.59 -20.32 8.30
CA GLU A 101 -17.68 -20.11 7.17
C GLU A 101 -17.46 -18.61 6.92
N ILE A 102 -18.49 -17.79 7.14
CA ILE A 102 -18.38 -16.33 7.10
C ILE A 102 -17.39 -15.86 8.18
N GLN A 103 -17.53 -16.37 9.41
CA GLN A 103 -16.63 -16.01 10.50
C GLN A 103 -15.18 -16.42 10.20
N GLU A 104 -14.95 -17.64 9.70
CA GLU A 104 -13.62 -18.09 9.29
C GLU A 104 -13.00 -17.22 8.18
N GLN A 105 -13.82 -16.76 7.22
CA GLN A 105 -13.35 -15.83 6.19
C GLN A 105 -13.01 -14.46 6.77
N VAL A 106 -13.83 -13.93 7.69
CA VAL A 106 -13.57 -12.66 8.38
C VAL A 106 -12.29 -12.75 9.20
N ASP A 107 -12.11 -13.81 9.99
CA ASP A 107 -10.92 -14.02 10.81
C ASP A 107 -9.66 -14.16 9.94
N ARG A 108 -9.78 -14.84 8.79
CA ARG A 108 -8.69 -14.95 7.81
C ARG A 108 -8.31 -13.60 7.23
N ILE A 109 -9.29 -12.80 6.80
CA ILE A 109 -9.05 -11.46 6.25
C ILE A 109 -8.44 -10.57 7.33
N TYR A 110 -8.98 -10.58 8.54
CA TYR A 110 -8.48 -9.81 9.67
C TYR A 110 -7.03 -10.19 10.03
N GLY A 111 -6.73 -11.49 10.08
CA GLY A 111 -5.37 -11.99 10.31
C GLY A 111 -4.38 -11.55 9.22
N GLN A 112 -4.81 -11.59 7.95
CA GLN A 112 -4.01 -11.10 6.83
C GLN A 112 -3.74 -9.59 6.91
N GLU A 113 -4.76 -8.78 7.24
CA GLU A 113 -4.61 -7.34 7.38
C GLU A 113 -3.73 -6.95 8.57
N LEU A 114 -3.86 -7.66 9.70
CA LEU A 114 -2.94 -7.49 10.84
C LEU A 114 -1.50 -7.83 10.46
N ALA A 115 -1.26 -8.91 9.72
CA ALA A 115 0.07 -9.29 9.26
C ALA A 115 0.66 -8.24 8.32
N LYS A 116 -0.11 -7.75 7.34
CA LYS A 116 0.29 -6.65 6.43
C LYS A 116 0.62 -5.37 7.21
N SER A 117 -0.20 -5.03 8.20
CA SER A 117 -0.01 -3.86 9.05
C SER A 117 1.26 -3.95 9.90
N LYS A 118 1.54 -5.12 10.50
CA LYS A 118 2.78 -5.39 11.24
C LYS A 118 4.00 -5.30 10.32
N ALA A 119 3.97 -5.96 9.16
CA ALA A 119 5.06 -5.92 8.19
C ALA A 119 5.35 -4.49 7.72
N ARG A 120 4.30 -3.70 7.42
CA ARG A 120 4.45 -2.28 7.08
C ARG A 120 5.09 -1.49 8.23
N ARG A 121 4.70 -1.74 9.47
CA ARG A 121 5.28 -1.06 10.64
C ARG A 121 6.75 -1.42 10.83
N GLU A 122 7.10 -2.69 10.71
CA GLU A 122 8.49 -3.16 10.78
C GLU A 122 9.36 -2.58 9.66
N GLU A 123 8.82 -2.50 8.45
CA GLU A 123 9.48 -1.85 7.32
C GLU A 123 9.73 -0.36 7.58
N LEU A 124 8.75 0.36 8.12
CA LEU A 124 8.91 1.76 8.52
C LEU A 124 9.94 1.90 9.65
N CYS A 125 9.91 1.03 10.65
CA CYS A 125 10.92 1.01 11.72
C CYS A 125 12.32 0.83 11.14
N LYS A 126 12.53 -0.14 10.24
CA LYS A 126 13.84 -0.35 9.59
C LYS A 126 14.31 0.86 8.78
N ARG A 127 13.37 1.56 8.11
CA ARG A 127 13.68 2.73 7.26
C ARG A 127 14.03 3.98 8.06
N TYR A 128 13.31 4.26 9.14
CA TYR A 128 13.40 5.52 9.89
C TYR A 128 14.11 5.40 11.24
N LEU A 129 14.16 4.20 11.80
CA LEU A 129 14.84 3.85 13.05
C LEU A 129 15.80 2.69 12.76
N PRO A 130 16.85 2.89 11.94
CA PRO A 130 17.86 1.86 11.79
C PRO A 130 18.37 1.50 13.19
N GLU A 131 18.23 0.23 13.56
CA GLU A 131 18.75 -0.29 14.82
C GLU A 131 20.25 -0.04 14.81
N MET A 132 20.67 1.04 15.48
CA MET A 132 22.08 1.25 15.71
C MET A 132 22.55 0.08 16.56
N GLU A 133 23.47 -0.71 16.01
CA GLU A 133 24.26 -1.68 16.77
C GLU A 133 24.61 -1.05 18.13
N PRO A 134 24.26 -1.69 19.25
CA PRO A 134 24.52 -1.14 20.56
C PRO A 134 26.01 -0.84 20.63
N LYS A 135 26.37 0.45 20.67
CA LYS A 135 27.76 0.89 20.74
C LYS A 135 28.37 0.20 21.96
N LYS A 136 29.22 -0.79 21.74
CA LYS A 136 29.98 -1.44 22.80
C LYS A 136 30.97 -0.41 23.33
N VAL A 137 30.55 0.34 24.34
CA VAL A 137 31.42 1.27 25.04
C VAL A 137 32.44 0.40 25.79
N SER A 138 33.72 0.55 25.46
CA SER A 138 34.76 -0.19 26.17
C SER A 138 34.78 0.24 27.64
N LYS A 139 35.16 -0.68 28.53
CA LYS A 139 35.29 -0.38 29.98
C LYS A 139 36.16 0.85 30.24
N ALA A 140 37.16 1.11 29.39
CA ALA A 140 38.03 2.28 29.46
C ALA A 140 37.27 3.60 29.22
N LYS A 141 36.47 3.69 28.14
CA LYS A 141 35.64 4.88 27.87
C LYS A 141 34.62 5.12 28.98
N LEU A 142 34.05 4.05 29.54
CA LEU A 142 33.11 4.15 30.65
C LEU A 142 33.79 4.74 31.90
N LYS A 143 35.00 4.27 32.23
CA LYS A 143 35.81 4.82 33.33
C LYS A 143 36.13 6.29 33.11
N GLU A 144 36.56 6.68 31.92
CA GLU A 144 36.85 8.08 31.58
C GLU A 144 35.61 8.99 31.74
N SER A 145 34.42 8.52 31.36
CA SER A 145 33.18 9.27 31.62
C SER A 145 32.84 9.38 33.11
N VAL A 146 33.04 8.30 33.87
CA VAL A 146 32.82 8.30 35.33
C VAL A 146 33.81 9.26 36.00
N GLU A 147 35.10 9.20 35.64
CA GLU A 147 36.13 10.10 36.14
C GLU A 147 35.75 11.57 35.88
N ARG A 148 35.43 11.93 34.63
CA ARG A 148 34.96 13.28 34.27
C ARG A 148 33.74 13.75 35.08
N LEU A 149 32.79 12.87 35.36
CA LEU A 149 31.60 13.19 36.16
C LEU A 149 31.88 13.22 37.67
N SER A 150 32.89 12.47 38.13
CA SER A 150 33.23 12.31 39.55
C SER A 150 34.22 13.35 40.08
N HIS A 151 34.75 14.24 39.25
CA HIS A 151 35.64 15.31 39.69
C HIS A 151 34.88 16.50 40.30
N VAL A 152 34.12 16.24 41.36
CA VAL A 152 33.86 17.25 42.37
C VAL A 152 34.60 16.81 43.61
N ASP A 153 35.77 17.39 43.83
CA ASP A 153 36.53 17.22 45.07
C ASP A 153 35.82 18.04 46.17
N TYR A 154 34.80 17.45 46.78
CA TYR A 154 33.93 18.15 47.74
C TYR A 154 34.72 18.73 48.91
N ALA A 155 35.84 18.12 49.32
CA ALA A 155 36.71 18.65 50.37
C ALA A 155 37.30 20.03 50.00
N LYS A 156 37.83 20.17 48.78
CA LYS A 156 38.36 21.47 48.31
C LYS A 156 37.25 22.50 48.17
N ARG A 157 36.10 22.09 47.63
CA ARG A 157 34.95 22.98 47.46
C ARG A 157 34.41 23.44 48.83
N ASP A 158 34.40 22.56 49.83
CA ASP A 158 33.96 22.88 51.19
C ASP A 158 34.94 23.81 51.90
N GLU A 159 36.26 23.60 51.77
CA GLU A 159 37.26 24.55 52.29
C GLU A 159 37.15 25.94 51.66
N GLU A 160 36.91 26.01 50.35
CA GLU A 160 36.68 27.28 49.63
C GLU A 160 35.40 27.97 50.13
N LEU A 161 34.33 27.20 50.32
CA LEU A 161 33.08 27.71 50.88
C LEU A 161 33.26 28.17 52.34
N PHE A 162 33.99 27.43 53.16
CA PHE A 162 34.28 27.76 54.55
C PHE A 162 35.10 29.06 54.66
N LYS A 163 36.18 29.18 53.88
CA LYS A 163 37.00 30.41 53.83
C LYS A 163 36.21 31.63 53.34
N LYS A 164 35.24 31.43 52.46
CA LYS A 164 34.43 32.53 51.90
C LYS A 164 33.27 32.94 52.82
N HIS A 165 32.61 31.98 53.47
CA HIS A 165 31.35 32.21 54.17
C HIS A 165 31.42 32.10 55.69
N VAL A 166 32.44 31.46 56.26
CA VAL A 166 32.59 31.30 57.72
C VAL A 166 33.70 32.18 58.24
N TYR A 167 34.91 32.07 57.65
CA TYR A 167 36.10 32.77 58.14
C TYR A 167 35.97 34.30 58.30
N PRO A 168 35.28 35.05 57.40
CA PRO A 168 35.12 36.50 57.58
C PRO A 168 34.25 36.91 58.77
N TYR A 169 33.43 35.99 59.29
CA TYR A 169 32.53 36.24 60.42
C TYR A 169 33.04 35.62 61.72
N ASP A 170 34.17 34.89 61.69
CA ASP A 170 34.76 34.35 62.91
C ASP A 170 35.28 35.50 63.79
N PRO A 171 34.95 35.50 65.09
CA PRO A 171 35.46 36.52 65.99
C PRO A 171 36.99 36.44 66.04
N PRO A 172 37.70 37.58 65.97
CA PRO A 172 39.16 37.58 66.04
C PRO A 172 39.61 36.92 67.36
N THR A 173 40.36 35.83 67.25
CA THR A 173 40.92 35.15 68.41
C THR A 173 42.07 35.99 68.95
N VAL A 174 41.86 36.64 70.09
CA VAL A 174 42.94 37.31 70.81
C VAL A 174 43.58 36.29 71.75
N LYS A 175 44.90 36.12 71.65
CA LYS A 175 45.67 35.34 72.63
C LYS A 175 45.81 36.20 73.88
N ILE A 176 45.07 35.85 74.93
CA ILE A 176 45.21 36.48 76.26
C ILE A 176 46.43 35.82 76.92
N SER A 177 47.40 36.62 77.37
CA SER A 177 48.55 36.10 78.09
C SER A 177 48.12 35.55 79.45
N ARG A 178 48.87 34.59 80.01
CA ARG A 178 48.53 33.99 81.30
C ARG A 178 48.45 35.03 82.42
N ASP A 179 49.35 36.01 82.39
CA ASP A 179 49.40 37.10 83.37
C ASP A 179 48.15 37.99 83.29
N ASP A 180 47.63 38.25 82.08
CA ASP A 180 46.38 38.98 81.89
C ASP A 180 45.17 38.21 82.45
N VAL A 181 45.16 36.88 82.29
CA VAL A 181 44.12 36.02 82.87
C VAL A 181 44.15 36.08 84.39
N GLU A 182 45.34 36.00 85.00
CA GLU A 182 45.51 36.11 86.45
C GLU A 182 45.11 37.50 86.97
N ALA A 183 45.48 38.57 86.25
CA ALA A 183 45.07 39.93 86.58
C ALA A 183 43.54 40.12 86.50
N MET A 184 42.87 39.57 85.48
CA MET A 184 41.40 39.59 85.39
C MET A 184 40.74 38.79 86.50
N ALA A 185 41.26 37.60 86.81
CA ALA A 185 40.77 36.77 87.90
C ALA A 185 40.87 37.48 89.26
N ASN A 186 41.96 38.21 89.50
CA ASN A 186 42.13 39.01 90.70
C ASN A 186 41.16 40.20 90.77
N ARG A 187 40.81 40.83 89.65
CA ARG A 187 39.78 41.89 89.61
C ARG A 187 38.37 41.36 89.92
N LEU A 188 38.06 40.13 89.51
CA LEU A 188 36.78 39.47 89.80
C LEU A 188 36.74 38.79 91.17
N SER A 189 37.90 38.58 91.79
CA SER A 189 38.03 38.02 93.13
C SER A 189 37.52 39.02 94.16
N THR A 190 36.35 38.74 94.75
CA THR A 190 35.75 39.52 95.85
C THR A 190 36.53 39.43 97.17
N ARG A 191 37.76 38.92 97.17
CA ARG A 191 38.55 38.64 98.38
C ARG A 191 39.37 39.83 98.89
N GLY A 192 39.38 40.97 98.19
CA GLY A 192 40.22 42.13 98.52
C GLY A 192 39.50 43.43 98.85
N GLY A 193 38.17 43.42 99.04
CA GLY A 193 37.42 44.62 99.42
C GLY A 193 37.45 44.89 100.93
N SER A 194 38.56 45.43 101.45
CA SER A 194 38.64 46.19 102.70
C SER A 194 39.87 47.08 102.69
#